data_AF-A0A7V7K1J2-F1
#
_entry.id   AF-A0A7V7K1J2-F1
#
_cell.length_a   1.000
_cell.length_b   1.000
_cell.length_c   1.000
_cell.angle_alpha   90.00
_cell.angle_beta   90.00
_cell.angle_gamma   90.00
#
_symmetry.space_group_name_H-M   'P 1'
#
loop_
_entity.id
_entity.type
_entity.pdbx_description
1 polymer ?
#
loop_
_entity_poly.entity_id
_entity_poly.type
_entity_poly.pdbx_seq_one_letter_code
_entity_poly.pdbx_strand_id
1 'polypeptide(L)'
;MKSERCNICRGRVGMVGIWVNVVLVVTKIVVGVTGGSKACIADGLHSASNIITAGTILVCQKFTNRQPDDDFNHGFGKVEFLAAAMVSLTVITGAVFLIMLSIKHLLIEPAAPPHLATVLIAVISIATNETLFRYMQCVGTQFKSQSILANAWANRADCFSSLAVLVGVIGARFGIPHLDPIAALVVVAAIIKISGNILIDSVRALMDGSVNHIYGEEIKDLVHGVEGVQGISGLKTRHVGQHIWAEFDIHVESLYSLRDADYIAARVKKLLHGRITDLEEVMIHVRPQ
;
A
#
# COMPACT_ATOMS: atom_id res chain seq x y z
N MET A 1 14.03 -23.05 14.27
CA MET A 1 15.11 -22.11 14.65
C MET A 1 15.54 -21.34 13.42
N LYS A 2 15.32 -20.02 13.35
CA LYS A 2 15.84 -19.17 12.26
C LYS A 2 17.34 -19.00 12.47
N SER A 3 18.16 -19.29 11.46
CA SER A 3 19.61 -19.15 11.57
C SER A 3 19.99 -17.69 11.85
N GLU A 4 21.10 -17.47 12.55
CA GLU A 4 21.63 -16.14 12.89
C GLU A 4 21.82 -15.25 11.63
N ARG A 5 22.15 -15.87 10.49
CA ARG A 5 22.20 -15.23 9.16
C ARG A 5 20.86 -14.62 8.74
N CYS A 6 19.74 -15.25 9.09
CA CYS A 6 18.40 -14.79 8.75
C CYS A 6 18.07 -13.45 9.45
N ASN A 7 18.47 -13.28 10.71
CA ASN A 7 18.25 -12.02 11.46
C ASN A 7 19.08 -10.85 10.88
N ILE A 8 20.31 -11.13 10.43
CA ILE A 8 21.14 -10.15 9.72
C ILE A 8 20.47 -9.73 8.40
N CYS A 9 19.87 -10.68 7.67
CA CYS A 9 19.09 -10.37 6.47
C CYS A 9 17.94 -9.42 6.77
N ARG A 10 17.14 -9.67 7.82
CA ARG A 10 16.00 -8.79 8.18
C ARG A 10 16.40 -7.32 8.36
N GLY A 11 17.50 -7.06 9.06
CA GLY A 11 17.99 -5.69 9.28
C GLY A 11 18.59 -5.03 8.04
N ARG A 12 19.27 -5.82 7.18
CA ARG A 12 19.93 -5.29 5.98
C ARG A 12 19.01 -5.13 4.78
N VAL A 13 17.99 -5.97 4.63
CA VAL A 13 17.10 -5.99 3.46
C VAL A 13 16.41 -4.65 3.22
N GLY A 14 15.92 -4.00 4.29
CA GLY A 14 15.30 -2.68 4.18
C GLY A 14 16.28 -1.63 3.66
N MET A 15 17.48 -1.57 4.25
CA MET A 15 18.51 -0.59 3.88
C MET A 15 19.05 -0.82 2.46
N VAL A 16 19.32 -2.07 2.10
CA VAL A 16 19.76 -2.45 0.75
C VAL A 16 18.68 -2.09 -0.27
N GLY A 17 17.41 -2.42 0.00
CA GLY A 17 16.30 -2.08 -0.89
C GLY A 17 16.17 -0.58 -1.12
N ILE A 18 16.26 0.23 -0.06
CA ILE A 18 16.18 1.70 -0.16
C ILE A 18 17.33 2.24 -1.02
N TRP A 19 18.58 1.87 -0.72
CA TRP A 19 19.73 2.39 -1.47
C TRP A 19 19.71 1.98 -2.94
N VAL A 20 19.38 0.71 -3.22
CA VAL A 20 19.27 0.23 -4.60
C VAL A 20 18.18 1.00 -5.33
N ASN A 21 17.00 1.18 -4.74
CA ASN A 21 15.90 1.92 -5.36
C ASN A 21 16.25 3.41 -5.59
N VAL A 22 16.94 4.06 -4.66
CA VAL A 22 17.40 5.45 -4.83
C VAL A 22 18.35 5.56 -6.03
N VAL A 23 19.35 4.69 -6.11
CA VAL A 23 20.31 4.68 -7.24
C VAL A 23 19.57 4.40 -8.55
N LEU A 24 18.62 3.46 -8.53
CA LEU A 24 17.81 3.09 -9.70
C LEU A 24 16.98 4.26 -10.20
N VAL A 25 16.27 4.96 -9.30
CA VAL A 25 15.46 6.14 -9.61
C VAL A 25 16.30 7.25 -10.22
N VAL A 26 17.43 7.59 -9.59
CA VAL A 26 18.32 8.64 -10.10
C VAL A 26 18.79 8.27 -11.50
N THR A 27 19.21 7.02 -11.70
CA THR A 27 19.70 6.56 -13.01
C THR A 27 18.60 6.56 -14.07
N LYS A 28 17.38 6.09 -13.76
CA LYS A 28 16.23 6.12 -14.67
C LYS A 28 15.88 7.55 -15.10
N ILE A 29 15.85 8.50 -14.16
CA ILE A 29 15.50 9.89 -14.46
C ILE A 29 16.60 10.54 -15.31
N VAL A 30 17.87 10.40 -14.92
CA VAL A 30 19.00 10.98 -15.67
C VAL A 30 19.06 10.39 -17.08
N VAL A 31 19.04 9.06 -17.22
CA VAL A 31 19.08 8.39 -18.53
C VAL A 31 17.82 8.67 -19.35
N GLY A 32 16.65 8.81 -18.71
CA GLY A 32 15.42 9.19 -19.38
C GLY A 32 15.49 10.59 -19.97
N VAL A 33 16.05 11.55 -19.23
CA VAL A 33 16.24 12.94 -19.71
C VAL A 33 17.31 13.01 -20.79
N THR A 34 18.51 12.48 -20.54
CA THR A 34 19.62 12.55 -21.51
C THR A 34 19.38 11.67 -22.73
N GLY A 35 18.64 10.57 -22.57
CA GLY A 35 18.30 9.63 -23.62
C GLY A 35 16.99 9.93 -24.35
N GLY A 36 16.25 10.97 -23.94
CA GLY A 36 15.03 11.42 -24.60
C GLY A 36 13.81 10.49 -24.46
N SER A 37 13.80 9.56 -23.49
CA SER A 37 12.66 8.65 -23.28
C SER A 37 11.70 9.20 -22.22
N LYS A 38 10.47 9.50 -22.62
CA LYS A 38 9.41 9.95 -21.71
C LYS A 38 8.91 8.79 -20.86
N ALA A 39 8.86 7.58 -21.42
CA ALA A 39 8.47 6.39 -20.69
C ALA A 39 9.45 6.10 -19.54
N CYS A 40 10.75 6.24 -19.78
CA CYS A 40 11.78 6.07 -18.75
C CYS A 40 11.68 7.13 -17.64
N ILE A 41 11.36 8.39 -17.98
CA ILE A 41 11.12 9.45 -16.98
C ILE A 41 9.88 9.11 -16.14
N ALA A 42 8.79 8.67 -16.77
CA ALA A 42 7.55 8.30 -16.07
C ALA A 42 7.76 7.12 -15.11
N ASP A 43 8.50 6.10 -15.54
CA ASP A 43 8.89 4.96 -14.71
C ASP A 43 9.82 5.38 -13.55
N GLY A 44 10.77 6.29 -13.81
CA GLY A 44 11.60 6.88 -12.75
C GLY A 44 10.78 7.64 -11.70
N LEU A 45 9.78 8.40 -12.13
CA LEU A 45 8.88 9.13 -11.22
C LEU A 45 7.97 8.17 -10.43
N HIS A 46 7.49 7.10 -11.06
CA HIS A 46 6.73 6.05 -10.36
C HIS A 46 7.56 5.42 -9.23
N SER A 47 8.77 4.97 -9.55
CA SER A 47 9.67 4.39 -8.56
C SER A 47 10.03 5.41 -7.46
N ALA A 48 10.22 6.70 -7.79
CA ALA A 48 10.46 7.75 -6.81
C ALA A 48 9.27 7.94 -5.84
N SER A 49 8.05 7.94 -6.39
CA SER A 49 6.80 8.00 -5.62
C SER A 49 6.70 6.85 -4.63
N ASN A 50 7.06 5.63 -5.03
CA ASN A 50 7.05 4.47 -4.15
C ASN A 50 8.02 4.65 -2.96
N ILE A 51 9.23 5.17 -3.21
CA ILE A 51 10.21 5.47 -2.15
C ILE A 51 9.68 6.53 -1.18
N ILE A 52 9.12 7.63 -1.71
CA ILE A 52 8.56 8.71 -0.88
C ILE A 52 7.39 8.19 -0.05
N THR A 53 6.50 7.39 -0.65
CA THR A 53 5.35 6.80 0.04
C THR A 53 5.82 5.90 1.19
N ALA A 54 6.74 4.98 0.92
CA ALA A 54 7.30 4.07 1.92
C ALA A 54 8.03 4.84 3.03
N GLY A 55 8.83 5.85 2.68
CA GLY A 55 9.52 6.70 3.65
C GLY A 55 8.57 7.49 4.54
N THR A 56 7.54 8.10 3.95
CA THR A 56 6.48 8.81 4.68
C THR A 56 5.75 7.88 5.65
N ILE A 57 5.37 6.68 5.21
CA ILE A 57 4.72 5.69 6.08
C ILE A 57 5.64 5.31 7.24
N LEU A 58 6.93 5.04 7.00
CA LEU A 58 7.89 4.71 8.07
C LEU A 58 8.05 5.85 9.08
N VAL A 59 8.10 7.09 8.62
CA VAL A 59 8.16 8.27 9.49
C VAL A 59 6.86 8.39 10.29
N CYS A 60 5.71 8.29 9.63
CA CYS A 60 4.40 8.33 10.27
C CYS A 60 4.26 7.24 11.33
N GLN A 61 4.66 6.00 11.05
CA GLN A 61 4.67 4.90 12.02
C GLN A 61 5.46 5.23 13.29
N LYS A 62 6.57 5.95 13.16
CA LYS A 62 7.34 6.39 14.33
C LYS A 62 6.59 7.41 15.19
N PHE A 63 5.73 8.23 14.57
CA PHE A 63 4.86 9.16 15.26
C PHE A 63 3.57 8.49 15.78
N THR A 64 2.98 7.56 15.04
CA THR A 64 1.72 6.89 15.41
C THR A 64 1.90 5.83 16.50
N ASN A 65 3.12 5.33 16.71
CA ASN A 65 3.47 4.49 17.86
C ASN A 65 3.50 5.24 19.20
N ARG A 66 3.19 6.54 19.24
CA ARG A 66 2.99 7.27 20.49
C ARG A 66 1.71 6.80 21.17
N GLN A 67 1.78 6.62 22.48
CA GLN A 67 0.59 6.28 23.27
C GLN A 67 -0.45 7.41 23.17
N PRO A 68 -1.76 7.07 23.29
CA PRO A 68 -2.81 8.06 23.41
C PRO A 68 -2.50 9.09 24.52
N ASP A 69 -2.80 10.36 24.25
CA ASP A 69 -2.73 11.45 25.22
C ASP A 69 -4.13 12.03 25.46
N ASP A 70 -4.25 12.99 26.38
CA ASP A 70 -5.55 13.57 26.77
C ASP A 70 -6.22 14.34 25.61
N ASP A 71 -5.43 14.86 24.68
CA ASP A 71 -5.91 15.55 23.48
C ASP A 71 -6.35 14.55 22.39
N PHE A 72 -5.72 13.38 22.32
CA PHE A 72 -5.92 12.32 21.34
C PHE A 72 -6.13 10.95 22.01
N ASN A 73 -7.30 10.79 22.63
CA ASN A 73 -7.70 9.59 23.39
C ASN A 73 -7.68 8.26 22.60
N HIS A 74 -7.66 8.32 21.27
CA HIS A 74 -7.60 7.15 20.38
C HIS A 74 -6.25 7.02 19.65
N GLY A 75 -5.26 7.81 20.05
CA GLY A 75 -3.94 7.84 19.47
C GLY A 75 -3.88 8.50 18.08
N PHE A 76 -2.73 8.34 17.43
CA PHE A 76 -2.38 9.08 16.21
C PHE A 76 -2.55 8.27 14.92
N GLY A 77 -3.19 7.09 14.97
CA GLY A 77 -3.30 6.18 13.81
C GLY A 77 -3.83 6.83 12.54
N LYS A 78 -4.75 7.79 12.64
CA LYS A 78 -5.32 8.51 11.48
C LYS A 78 -4.31 9.37 10.72
N VAL A 79 -3.18 9.73 11.32
CA VAL A 79 -2.11 10.50 10.66
C VAL A 79 -1.51 9.73 9.48
N GLU A 80 -1.45 8.40 9.55
CA GLU A 80 -0.95 7.55 8.46
C GLU A 80 -1.78 7.72 7.18
N PHE A 81 -3.10 7.71 7.30
CA PHE A 81 -4.03 7.94 6.19
C PHE A 81 -3.93 9.37 5.64
N LEU A 82 -3.78 10.37 6.51
CA LEU A 82 -3.59 11.75 6.06
C LEU A 82 -2.30 11.88 5.23
N ALA A 83 -1.22 11.26 5.69
CA ALA A 83 0.05 11.27 4.98
C ALA A 83 -0.02 10.52 3.65
N ALA A 84 -0.67 9.36 3.60
CA ALA A 84 -0.91 8.60 2.38
C ALA A 84 -1.75 9.39 1.36
N ALA A 85 -2.78 10.11 1.82
CA ALA A 85 -3.57 11.00 0.98
C ALA A 85 -2.73 12.15 0.39
N MET A 86 -1.91 12.81 1.19
CA MET A 86 -1.03 13.91 0.71
C MET A 86 0.00 13.44 -0.32
N VAL A 87 0.63 12.28 -0.07
CA VAL A 87 1.57 11.69 -1.03
C VAL A 87 0.85 11.33 -2.32
N SER A 88 -0.30 10.67 -2.23
CA SER A 88 -1.09 10.30 -3.41
C SER A 88 -1.48 11.51 -4.25
N LEU A 89 -1.86 12.62 -3.61
CA LEU A 89 -2.18 13.87 -4.31
C LEU A 89 -0.97 14.44 -5.05
N THR A 90 0.20 14.47 -4.41
CA THR A 90 1.44 14.96 -5.02
C THR A 90 1.84 14.12 -6.23
N VAL A 91 1.67 12.80 -6.13
CA VAL A 91 1.96 11.86 -7.22
C VAL A 91 1.00 12.06 -8.39
N ILE A 92 -0.29 12.25 -8.13
CA ILE A 92 -1.28 12.57 -9.16
C ILE A 92 -0.93 13.90 -9.84
N THR A 93 -0.52 14.93 -9.10
CA THR A 93 -0.08 16.20 -9.68
C THR A 93 1.14 16.01 -10.60
N GLY A 94 2.15 15.24 -10.16
CA GLY A 94 3.31 14.90 -10.98
C GLY A 94 2.96 14.09 -12.24
N ALA A 95 2.01 13.16 -12.12
CA ALA A 95 1.47 12.38 -13.23
C ALA A 95 0.79 13.29 -14.29
N VAL A 96 -0.07 14.22 -13.86
CA VAL A 96 -0.72 15.19 -14.76
C VAL A 96 0.33 16.05 -15.48
N PHE A 97 1.38 16.49 -14.77
CA PHE A 97 2.50 17.21 -15.37
C PHE A 97 3.21 16.39 -16.46
N LEU A 98 3.45 15.10 -16.23
CA LEU A 98 4.04 14.21 -17.24
C LEU A 98 3.13 13.99 -18.45
N ILE A 99 1.80 13.93 -18.27
CA ILE A 99 0.85 13.85 -19.39
C ILE A 99 1.00 15.08 -20.28
N MET A 100 1.01 16.28 -19.68
CA MET A 100 1.17 17.52 -20.44
C MET A 100 2.47 17.53 -21.25
N LEU A 101 3.57 17.08 -20.63
CA LEU A 101 4.88 16.97 -21.28
C LEU A 101 4.86 15.94 -22.44
N SER A 102 4.19 14.80 -22.24
CA SER A 102 4.10 13.73 -23.23
C SER A 102 3.23 14.13 -24.43
N ILE A 103 2.10 14.80 -24.19
CA ILE A 103 1.20 15.31 -25.24
C ILE A 103 1.90 16.40 -26.06
N LYS A 104 2.58 17.35 -25.40
CA LYS A 104 3.34 18.40 -26.10
C LYS A 104 4.36 17.79 -27.07
N HIS A 105 5.09 16.77 -26.61
CA HIS A 105 6.07 16.08 -27.44
C HIS A 105 5.43 15.26 -28.57
N LEU A 106 4.25 14.68 -28.35
CA LEU A 106 3.53 13.92 -29.38
C LEU A 106 3.03 14.82 -30.53
N LEU A 107 2.65 16.07 -30.23
CA LEU A 107 2.01 17.00 -31.17
C LEU A 107 2.98 17.98 -31.86
N ILE A 108 4.12 18.31 -31.25
CA ILE A 108 4.93 19.48 -31.67
C ILE A 108 6.36 19.10 -32.06
N GLU A 109 6.96 18.06 -31.48
CA GLU A 109 8.39 17.74 -31.65
C GLU A 109 8.59 16.50 -32.55
N PRO A 110 9.39 16.57 -33.63
CA PRO A 110 9.75 15.39 -34.40
C PRO A 110 10.56 14.44 -33.52
N ALA A 111 9.99 13.26 -33.27
CA ALA A 111 10.52 12.30 -32.31
C ALA A 111 11.84 11.69 -32.81
N ALA A 112 12.96 12.18 -32.29
CA ALA A 112 14.21 11.45 -32.34
C ALA A 112 14.04 10.16 -31.50
N PRO A 113 14.42 8.98 -32.03
CA PRO A 113 14.28 7.74 -31.29
C PRO A 113 15.15 7.77 -30.03
N PRO A 114 14.66 7.25 -28.89
CA PRO A 114 15.41 7.28 -27.64
C PRO A 114 16.77 6.58 -27.76
N HIS A 115 17.76 7.07 -27.01
CA HIS A 115 19.13 6.54 -27.04
C HIS A 115 19.18 5.08 -26.56
N LEU A 116 20.10 4.25 -27.06
CA LEU A 116 20.25 2.84 -26.61
C LEU A 116 20.48 2.69 -25.10
N ALA A 117 20.98 3.74 -24.46
CA ALA A 117 21.13 3.80 -23.01
C ALA A 117 19.80 3.61 -22.26
N THR A 118 18.66 4.04 -22.82
CA THR A 118 17.34 3.88 -22.20
C THR A 118 16.87 2.42 -22.22
N VAL A 119 17.25 1.64 -23.23
CA VAL A 119 17.02 0.18 -23.27
C VAL A 119 17.85 -0.49 -22.18
N LEU A 120 19.14 -0.16 -22.08
CA LEU A 120 20.03 -0.75 -21.09
C LEU A 120 19.54 -0.49 -19.66
N ILE A 121 19.15 0.74 -19.35
CA ILE A 121 18.63 1.05 -18.00
C ILE A 121 17.29 0.36 -17.71
N ALA A 122 16.41 0.21 -18.70
CA ALA A 122 15.16 -0.52 -18.53
C ALA A 122 15.41 -2.01 -18.22
N VAL A 123 16.35 -2.64 -18.92
CA VAL A 123 16.75 -4.04 -18.64
C VAL A 123 17.38 -4.18 -17.27
N ILE A 124 18.31 -3.28 -16.90
CA ILE A 124 18.94 -3.26 -15.57
C ILE A 124 17.87 -3.06 -14.49
N SER A 125 16.91 -2.19 -14.72
CA SER A 125 15.78 -1.95 -13.82
C SER A 125 14.96 -3.20 -13.57
N ILE A 126 14.52 -3.87 -14.65
CA ILE A 126 13.73 -5.12 -14.56
C ILE A 126 14.50 -6.18 -13.78
N ALA A 127 15.78 -6.40 -14.12
CA ALA A 127 16.60 -7.41 -13.46
C ALA A 127 16.80 -7.10 -11.96
N THR A 128 17.05 -5.83 -11.63
CA THR A 128 17.28 -5.40 -10.25
C THR A 128 16.02 -5.51 -9.40
N ASN A 129 14.88 -5.01 -9.91
CA ASN A 129 13.61 -5.04 -9.21
C ASN A 129 13.08 -6.47 -9.02
N GLU A 130 13.25 -7.35 -10.01
CA GLU A 130 12.86 -8.77 -9.87
C GLU A 130 13.74 -9.49 -8.86
N THR A 131 15.04 -9.18 -8.82
CA THR A 131 15.96 -9.73 -7.83
C THR A 131 15.61 -9.25 -6.42
N LEU A 132 15.31 -7.96 -6.26
CA LEU A 132 14.85 -7.39 -5.00
C LEU A 132 13.51 -7.97 -4.56
N PHE A 133 12.55 -8.14 -5.48
CA PHE A 133 11.27 -8.77 -5.20
C PHE A 133 11.47 -10.17 -4.62
N ARG A 134 12.26 -11.04 -5.28
CA ARG A 134 12.51 -12.41 -4.81
C ARG A 134 13.19 -12.42 -3.44
N TYR A 135 14.17 -11.54 -3.25
CA TYR A 135 14.90 -11.44 -1.99
C TYR A 135 13.99 -10.98 -0.84
N MET A 136 13.22 -9.91 -1.06
CA MET A 136 12.28 -9.37 -0.07
C MET A 136 11.10 -10.29 0.18
N GLN A 137 10.59 -11.00 -0.84
CA GLN A 137 9.52 -11.99 -0.67
C GLN A 137 9.99 -13.15 0.20
N CYS A 138 11.20 -13.68 -0.04
CA CYS A 138 11.78 -14.74 0.78
C CYS A 138 11.95 -14.29 2.25
N VAL A 139 12.50 -13.10 2.48
CA VAL A 139 12.69 -12.57 3.85
C VAL A 139 11.35 -12.23 4.49
N GLY A 140 10.44 -11.57 3.78
CA GLY A 140 9.13 -11.16 4.27
C GLY A 140 8.26 -12.35 4.69
N THR A 141 8.26 -13.43 3.92
CA THR A 141 7.54 -14.68 4.26
C THR A 141 8.18 -15.37 5.46
N GLN A 142 9.51 -15.51 5.50
CA GLN A 142 10.20 -16.13 6.64
C GLN A 142 9.97 -15.34 7.93
N PHE A 143 9.97 -14.01 7.88
CA PHE A 143 9.77 -13.13 9.03
C PHE A 143 8.34 -12.74 9.33
N LYS A 144 7.36 -13.20 8.52
CA LYS A 144 5.95 -12.79 8.60
C LYS A 144 5.81 -11.26 8.69
N SER A 145 6.64 -10.53 7.94
CA SER A 145 6.66 -9.08 7.98
C SER A 145 5.85 -8.52 6.82
N GLN A 146 4.66 -7.98 7.14
CA GLN A 146 3.77 -7.37 6.14
C GLN A 146 4.42 -6.17 5.47
N SER A 147 5.18 -5.35 6.22
CA SER A 147 5.92 -4.21 5.65
C SER A 147 6.96 -4.63 4.60
N ILE A 148 7.74 -5.69 4.85
CA ILE A 148 8.73 -6.19 3.87
C ILE A 148 8.03 -6.78 2.64
N LEU A 149 6.92 -7.51 2.84
CA LEU A 149 6.13 -8.06 1.75
C LEU A 149 5.50 -6.98 0.88
N ALA A 150 4.92 -5.94 1.49
CA ALA A 150 4.38 -4.78 0.77
C ALA A 150 5.46 -4.11 -0.10
N ASN A 151 6.67 -3.91 0.44
CA ASN A 151 7.77 -3.33 -0.31
C ASN A 151 8.27 -4.26 -1.44
N ALA A 152 8.22 -5.59 -1.24
CA ALA A 152 8.51 -6.54 -2.31
C ALA A 152 7.54 -6.32 -3.49
N TRP A 153 6.23 -6.29 -3.20
CA TRP A 153 5.21 -6.07 -4.22
C TRP A 153 5.34 -4.73 -4.94
N ALA A 154 5.78 -3.68 -4.24
CA ALA A 154 6.11 -2.40 -4.88
C ALA A 154 7.22 -2.55 -5.92
N ASN A 155 8.35 -3.21 -5.59
CA ASN A 155 9.41 -3.48 -6.57
C ASN A 155 8.90 -4.31 -7.75
N ARG A 156 7.96 -5.24 -7.53
CA ARG A 156 7.36 -6.01 -8.62
C ARG A 156 6.46 -5.15 -9.53
N ALA A 157 5.76 -4.16 -8.98
CA ALA A 157 5.03 -3.17 -9.77
C ALA A 157 6.01 -2.35 -10.63
N ASP A 158 7.15 -1.94 -10.06
CA ASP A 158 8.22 -1.23 -10.79
C ASP A 158 8.84 -2.09 -11.91
N CYS A 159 8.89 -3.43 -11.79
CA CYS A 159 9.24 -4.30 -12.91
C CYS A 159 8.28 -4.17 -14.08
N PHE A 160 6.97 -4.14 -13.81
CA PHE A 160 5.96 -4.06 -14.87
C PHE A 160 5.97 -2.70 -15.56
N SER A 161 6.19 -1.60 -14.83
CA SER A 161 6.37 -0.28 -15.44
C SER A 161 7.63 -0.23 -16.29
N SER A 162 8.78 -0.73 -15.80
CA SER A 162 10.01 -0.81 -16.61
C SER A 162 9.87 -1.71 -17.84
N LEU A 163 9.04 -2.77 -17.78
CA LEU A 163 8.73 -3.59 -18.94
C LEU A 163 7.94 -2.79 -20.00
N ALA A 164 6.97 -1.98 -19.58
CA ALA A 164 6.26 -1.08 -20.49
C ALA A 164 7.22 -0.08 -21.16
N VAL A 165 8.19 0.47 -20.41
CA VAL A 165 9.27 1.32 -20.96
C VAL A 165 10.10 0.57 -21.99
N LEU A 166 10.54 -0.65 -21.67
CA LEU A 166 11.37 -1.46 -22.55
C LEU A 166 10.67 -1.69 -23.90
N VAL A 167 9.39 -2.07 -23.87
CA VAL A 167 8.58 -2.26 -25.08
C VAL A 167 8.43 -0.94 -25.86
N GLY A 168 8.13 0.16 -25.16
CA GLY A 168 7.97 1.49 -25.76
C GLY A 168 9.23 1.98 -26.46
N VAL A 169 10.37 1.91 -25.80
CA VAL A 169 11.68 2.33 -26.33
C VAL A 169 12.10 1.45 -27.50
N ILE A 170 11.98 0.13 -27.37
CA ILE A 170 12.37 -0.81 -28.43
C ILE A 170 11.53 -0.56 -29.69
N GLY A 171 10.21 -0.44 -29.58
CA GLY A 171 9.38 -0.18 -30.75
C GLY A 171 9.56 1.23 -31.32
N ALA A 172 9.90 2.23 -30.51
CA ALA A 172 10.33 3.54 -30.99
C ALA A 172 11.58 3.46 -31.88
N ARG A 173 12.51 2.55 -31.55
CA ARG A 173 13.72 2.30 -32.36
C ARG A 173 13.46 1.45 -33.60
N PHE A 174 12.46 0.58 -33.60
CA PHE A 174 12.08 -0.23 -34.77
C PHE A 174 11.22 0.51 -35.80
N GLY A 175 11.10 1.84 -35.69
CA GLY A 175 10.45 2.69 -36.70
C GLY A 175 9.06 3.18 -36.32
N ILE A 176 8.64 3.04 -35.05
CA ILE A 176 7.36 3.59 -34.54
C ILE A 176 7.65 4.64 -33.44
N PRO A 177 8.10 5.87 -33.78
CA PRO A 177 8.59 6.85 -32.78
C PRO A 177 7.57 7.22 -31.70
N HIS A 178 6.27 7.08 -31.98
CA HIS A 178 5.19 7.36 -31.04
C HIS A 178 5.04 6.32 -29.92
N LEU A 179 5.70 5.15 -30.02
CA LEU A 179 5.52 4.08 -29.04
C LEU A 179 6.09 4.41 -27.65
N ASP A 180 7.16 5.22 -27.56
CA ASP A 180 7.70 5.67 -26.27
C ASP A 180 6.75 6.65 -25.54
N PRO A 181 6.22 7.71 -26.19
CA PRO A 181 5.15 8.52 -25.59
C PRO A 181 3.90 7.72 -25.22
N ILE A 182 3.47 6.75 -26.03
CA ILE A 182 2.32 5.88 -25.71
C ILE A 182 2.62 5.03 -24.46
N ALA A 183 3.80 4.43 -24.37
CA ALA A 183 4.22 3.69 -23.18
C ALA A 183 4.26 4.58 -21.95
N ALA A 184 4.74 5.83 -22.08
CA ALA A 184 4.70 6.81 -21.01
C ALA A 184 3.26 7.08 -20.53
N LEU A 185 2.30 7.26 -21.45
CA LEU A 185 0.89 7.46 -21.11
C LEU A 185 0.29 6.24 -20.40
N VAL A 186 0.65 5.02 -20.82
CA VAL A 186 0.22 3.77 -20.15
C VAL A 186 0.73 3.72 -18.71
N VAL A 187 2.02 3.99 -18.50
CA VAL A 187 2.62 4.02 -17.16
C VAL A 187 1.93 5.09 -16.31
N VAL A 188 1.74 6.30 -16.84
CA VAL A 188 1.10 7.39 -16.09
C VAL A 188 -0.36 7.10 -15.77
N ALA A 189 -1.11 6.46 -16.67
CA ALA A 189 -2.48 6.04 -16.39
C ALA A 189 -2.53 5.01 -15.24
N ALA A 190 -1.57 4.09 -15.18
CA ALA A 190 -1.43 3.17 -14.06
C ALA A 190 -1.12 3.90 -12.75
N ILE A 191 -0.20 4.87 -12.77
CA ILE A 191 0.11 5.72 -11.61
C ILE A 191 -1.15 6.41 -11.08
N ILE A 192 -1.91 7.09 -11.95
CA ILE A 192 -3.12 7.82 -11.55
C ILE A 192 -4.15 6.87 -10.94
N LYS A 193 -4.36 5.69 -11.54
CA LYS A 193 -5.29 4.70 -11.01
C LYS A 193 -4.89 4.21 -9.62
N ILE A 194 -3.61 3.86 -9.44
CA ILE A 194 -3.09 3.35 -8.17
C ILE A 194 -3.15 4.44 -7.09
N SER A 195 -2.62 5.63 -7.36
CA SER A 195 -2.64 6.75 -6.42
C SER A 195 -4.05 7.23 -6.13
N GLY A 196 -4.96 7.20 -7.12
CA GLY A 196 -6.37 7.53 -6.93
C GLY A 196 -7.08 6.57 -5.98
N ASN A 197 -6.83 5.27 -6.10
CA ASN A 197 -7.34 4.29 -5.15
C ASN A 197 -6.81 4.53 -3.73
N ILE A 198 -5.50 4.73 -3.58
CA ILE A 198 -4.88 5.03 -2.27
C ILE A 198 -5.49 6.30 -1.66
N LEU A 199 -5.71 7.34 -2.46
CA LEU A 199 -6.35 8.57 -2.01
C LEU A 199 -7.78 8.32 -1.53
N ILE A 200 -8.60 7.60 -2.30
CA ILE A 200 -9.99 7.27 -1.93
C ILE A 200 -10.02 6.43 -0.65
N ASP A 201 -9.17 5.42 -0.54
CA ASP A 201 -9.09 4.54 0.63
C ASP A 201 -8.64 5.32 1.87
N SER A 202 -7.67 6.23 1.71
CA SER A 202 -7.22 7.12 2.78
C SER A 202 -8.32 8.07 3.25
N VAL A 203 -9.07 8.68 2.33
CA VAL A 203 -10.19 9.55 2.67
C VAL A 203 -11.32 8.77 3.34
N ARG A 204 -11.64 7.57 2.85
CA ARG A 204 -12.62 6.67 3.49
C ARG A 204 -12.19 6.32 4.91
N ALA A 205 -10.93 5.98 5.12
CA ALA A 205 -10.41 5.68 6.45
C ALA A 205 -10.48 6.89 7.40
N LEU A 206 -10.22 8.11 6.90
CA LEU A 206 -10.40 9.35 7.68
C LEU A 206 -11.85 9.55 8.13
N MET A 207 -12.82 9.21 7.27
CA MET A 207 -14.26 9.32 7.53
C MET A 207 -14.85 8.12 8.29
N ASP A 208 -14.02 7.26 8.89
CA ASP A 208 -14.45 6.04 9.58
C ASP A 208 -15.28 5.09 8.68
N GLY A 209 -14.84 4.95 7.43
CA GLY A 209 -15.45 4.06 6.45
C GLY A 209 -15.46 2.60 6.91
N SER A 210 -16.57 1.91 6.63
CA SER A 210 -16.79 0.53 7.07
C SER A 210 -15.89 -0.48 6.38
N VAL A 211 -15.33 -1.40 7.17
CA VAL A 211 -14.51 -2.54 6.74
C VAL A 211 -15.32 -3.85 6.74
N ASN A 212 -16.65 -3.76 6.87
CA ASN A 212 -17.55 -4.91 6.97
C ASN A 212 -17.51 -5.81 5.71
N HIS A 213 -17.14 -5.27 4.55
CA HIS A 213 -16.99 -6.07 3.34
C HIS A 213 -15.83 -7.08 3.40
N ILE A 214 -14.86 -6.88 4.30
CA ILE A 214 -13.72 -7.77 4.50
C ILE A 214 -13.99 -8.69 5.70
N TYR A 215 -14.36 -8.11 6.84
CA TYR A 215 -14.45 -8.83 8.13
C TYR A 215 -15.87 -9.05 8.63
N GLY A 216 -16.87 -8.46 8.00
CA GLY A 216 -18.23 -8.40 8.55
C GLY A 216 -18.88 -9.77 8.68
N GLU A 217 -18.79 -10.60 7.66
CA GLU A 217 -19.34 -11.97 7.71
C GLU A 217 -18.56 -12.86 8.67
N GLU A 218 -17.22 -12.77 8.68
CA GLU A 218 -16.39 -13.52 9.64
C GLU A 218 -16.72 -13.14 11.09
N ILE A 219 -16.89 -11.85 11.39
CA ILE A 219 -17.30 -11.38 12.72
C ILE A 219 -18.68 -11.94 13.07
N LYS A 220 -19.66 -11.85 12.16
CA LYS A 220 -21.01 -12.38 12.42
C LYS A 220 -20.97 -13.87 12.69
N ASP A 221 -20.28 -14.65 11.87
CA ASP A 221 -20.21 -16.11 12.01
C ASP A 221 -19.57 -16.52 13.34
N LEU A 222 -18.47 -15.86 13.72
CA LEU A 222 -17.81 -16.11 15.00
C LEU A 222 -18.71 -15.76 16.19
N VAL A 223 -19.43 -14.63 16.12
CA VAL A 223 -20.33 -14.17 17.19
C VAL A 223 -21.52 -15.11 17.36
N HIS A 224 -22.15 -15.56 16.26
CA HIS A 224 -23.26 -16.53 16.33
C HIS A 224 -22.83 -17.91 16.86
N GLY A 225 -21.55 -18.25 16.74
CA GLY A 225 -21.01 -19.49 17.31
C GLY A 225 -20.84 -19.48 18.84
N VAL A 226 -21.06 -18.34 19.51
CA VAL A 226 -20.93 -18.23 20.97
C VAL A 226 -22.25 -18.54 21.66
N GLU A 227 -22.23 -19.56 22.52
CA GLU A 227 -23.35 -19.93 23.38
C GLU A 227 -23.83 -18.75 24.23
N GLY A 228 -25.15 -18.52 24.26
CA GLY A 228 -25.78 -17.40 24.96
C GLY A 228 -26.03 -16.16 24.08
N VAL A 229 -25.43 -16.09 22.88
CA VAL A 229 -25.72 -15.03 21.90
C VAL A 229 -26.89 -15.47 21.02
N GLN A 230 -27.96 -14.68 21.01
CA GLN A 230 -29.14 -14.95 20.19
C GLN A 230 -29.13 -14.18 18.86
N GLY A 231 -28.35 -13.11 18.76
CA GLY A 231 -28.17 -12.38 17.51
C GLY A 231 -27.23 -11.20 17.64
N ILE A 232 -26.82 -10.65 16.49
CA ILE A 232 -25.96 -9.47 16.36
C ILE A 232 -26.68 -8.38 15.57
N SER A 233 -26.60 -7.13 16.01
CA SER A 233 -27.08 -5.98 15.23
C SER A 233 -26.11 -4.81 15.30
N GLY A 234 -26.30 -3.85 14.39
CA GLY A 234 -25.56 -2.59 14.44
C GLY A 234 -24.05 -2.70 14.18
N LEU A 235 -23.57 -3.76 13.50
CA LEU A 235 -22.14 -3.96 13.25
C LEU A 235 -21.53 -2.79 12.47
N LYS A 236 -20.70 -2.02 13.15
CA LYS A 236 -19.88 -0.95 12.63
C LYS A 236 -18.41 -1.35 12.79
N THR A 237 -17.63 -1.10 11.77
CA THR A 237 -16.18 -1.28 11.80
C THR A 237 -15.52 -0.04 11.26
N ARG A 238 -14.31 0.27 11.72
CA ARG A 238 -13.50 1.38 11.23
C ARG A 238 -12.03 1.06 11.32
N HIS A 239 -11.24 1.75 10.50
CA HIS A 239 -9.79 1.71 10.59
C HIS A 239 -9.26 2.71 11.62
N VAL A 240 -8.28 2.27 12.41
CA VAL A 240 -7.48 3.12 13.29
C VAL A 240 -6.01 2.77 13.07
N GLY A 241 -5.32 3.56 12.24
CA GLY A 241 -3.98 3.23 11.76
C GLY A 241 -3.98 1.88 11.03
N GLN A 242 -3.13 0.95 11.45
CA GLN A 242 -3.05 -0.39 10.86
C GLN A 242 -4.06 -1.38 11.44
N HIS A 243 -4.83 -0.96 12.44
CA HIS A 243 -5.76 -1.81 13.17
C HIS A 243 -7.21 -1.50 12.81
N ILE A 244 -8.09 -2.43 13.18
CA ILE A 244 -9.52 -2.33 12.98
C ILE A 244 -10.19 -2.32 14.34
N TRP A 245 -11.17 -1.44 14.48
CA TRP A 245 -12.05 -1.39 15.63
C TRP A 245 -13.45 -1.82 15.19
N ALA A 246 -14.10 -2.65 16.01
CA ALA A 246 -15.48 -3.09 15.79
C ALA A 246 -16.39 -2.62 16.94
N GLU A 247 -17.59 -2.20 16.59
CA GLU A 247 -18.66 -1.84 17.52
C GLU A 247 -19.94 -2.54 17.07
N PHE A 248 -20.58 -3.26 17.97
CA PHE A 248 -21.85 -3.94 17.67
C PHE A 248 -22.64 -4.26 18.95
N ASP A 249 -23.91 -4.58 18.73
CA ASP A 249 -24.83 -5.00 19.78
C ASP A 249 -25.01 -6.51 19.72
N ILE A 250 -24.90 -7.20 20.86
CA ILE A 250 -25.28 -8.61 21.00
C ILE A 250 -26.62 -8.71 21.74
N HIS A 251 -27.48 -9.60 21.28
CA HIS A 251 -28.76 -9.90 21.92
C HIS A 251 -28.58 -11.15 22.75
N VAL A 252 -28.97 -11.06 24.03
CA VAL A 252 -28.96 -12.16 24.98
C VAL A 252 -30.34 -12.30 25.59
N GLU A 253 -30.62 -13.45 26.19
CA GLU A 253 -31.90 -13.71 26.85
C GLU A 253 -32.13 -12.73 28.03
N SER A 254 -33.34 -12.17 28.11
CA SER A 254 -33.70 -11.15 29.11
C SER A 254 -33.67 -11.64 30.56
N LEU A 255 -33.56 -12.95 30.77
CA LEU A 255 -33.43 -13.59 32.10
C LEU A 255 -31.99 -13.61 32.62
N TYR A 256 -30.99 -13.31 31.79
CA TYR A 256 -29.60 -13.28 32.22
C TYR A 256 -29.32 -12.11 33.17
N SER A 257 -28.49 -12.35 34.18
CA SER A 257 -27.99 -11.27 35.03
C SER A 257 -26.98 -10.42 34.25
N LEU A 258 -26.75 -9.18 34.69
CA LEU A 258 -25.72 -8.31 34.10
C LEU A 258 -24.33 -8.97 34.09
N ARG A 259 -24.04 -9.80 35.10
CA ARG A 259 -22.78 -10.55 35.19
C ARG A 259 -22.67 -11.63 34.13
N ASP A 260 -23.77 -12.33 33.83
CA ASP A 260 -23.79 -13.36 32.79
C ASP A 260 -23.66 -12.73 31.40
N ALA A 261 -24.35 -11.62 31.17
CA ALA A 261 -24.24 -10.80 29.97
C ALA A 261 -22.80 -10.32 29.72
N ASP A 262 -22.14 -9.78 30.75
CA ASP A 262 -20.73 -9.34 30.66
C ASP A 262 -19.79 -10.52 30.39
N TYR A 263 -20.05 -11.68 30.99
CA TYR A 263 -19.29 -12.91 30.72
C TYR A 263 -19.43 -13.38 29.27
N ILE A 264 -20.64 -13.32 28.70
CA ILE A 264 -20.88 -13.64 27.28
C ILE A 264 -20.13 -12.64 26.39
N ALA A 265 -20.24 -11.33 26.65
CA ALA A 265 -19.53 -10.31 25.89
C ALA A 265 -17.99 -10.49 25.94
N ALA A 266 -17.44 -10.79 27.12
CA ALA A 266 -16.01 -11.08 27.29
C ALA A 266 -15.56 -12.32 26.49
N ARG A 267 -16.40 -13.37 26.43
CA ARG A 267 -16.15 -14.58 25.63
C ARG A 267 -16.14 -14.26 24.14
N VAL A 268 -17.08 -13.46 23.66
CA VAL A 268 -17.12 -12.96 22.27
C VAL A 268 -15.85 -12.17 21.94
N LYS A 269 -15.49 -11.18 22.77
CA LYS A 269 -14.28 -10.35 22.57
C LYS A 269 -13.02 -11.20 22.49
N LYS A 270 -12.87 -12.18 23.38
CA LYS A 270 -11.72 -13.11 23.39
C LYS A 270 -11.68 -13.99 22.13
N LEU A 271 -12.83 -14.46 21.65
CA LEU A 271 -12.91 -15.26 20.43
C LEU A 271 -12.48 -14.45 19.20
N LEU A 272 -12.99 -13.22 19.07
CA LEU A 272 -12.69 -12.34 17.94
C LEU A 272 -11.20 -11.98 17.88
N HIS A 273 -10.60 -11.54 19.00
CA HIS A 273 -9.15 -11.25 19.05
C HIS A 273 -8.28 -12.48 18.78
N GLY A 274 -8.77 -13.69 19.08
CA GLY A 274 -8.05 -14.93 18.81
C GLY A 274 -8.08 -15.38 17.35
N ARG A 275 -9.00 -14.85 16.54
CA ARG A 275 -9.21 -15.25 15.14
C ARG A 275 -8.82 -14.15 14.15
N ILE A 276 -9.19 -12.90 14.45
CA ILE A 276 -8.96 -11.76 13.57
C ILE A 276 -7.77 -10.97 14.12
N THR A 277 -6.60 -11.19 13.52
CA THR A 277 -5.32 -10.61 13.99
C THR A 277 -5.28 -9.08 13.89
N ASP A 278 -6.00 -8.51 12.92
CA ASP A 278 -6.03 -7.07 12.66
C ASP A 278 -7.03 -6.31 13.56
N LEU A 279 -7.87 -7.04 14.30
CA LEU A 279 -8.87 -6.47 15.21
C LEU A 279 -8.22 -6.16 16.56
N GLU A 280 -8.05 -4.88 16.84
CA GLU A 280 -7.39 -4.40 18.07
C GLU A 280 -8.39 -4.15 19.20
N GLU A 281 -9.51 -3.51 18.87
CA GLU A 281 -10.51 -3.12 19.86
C GLU A 281 -11.91 -3.55 19.43
N VAL A 282 -12.68 -4.04 20.40
CA VAL A 282 -14.08 -4.45 20.22
C VAL A 282 -14.91 -3.87 21.34
N MET A 283 -15.87 -3.03 20.96
CA MET A 283 -16.91 -2.49 21.83
C MET A 283 -18.19 -3.27 21.60
N ILE A 284 -18.66 -3.95 22.64
CA ILE A 284 -19.87 -4.76 22.59
C ILE A 284 -20.89 -4.14 23.55
N HIS A 285 -22.06 -3.78 23.03
CA HIS A 285 -23.19 -3.44 23.88
C HIS A 285 -24.11 -4.64 23.99
N VAL A 286 -24.47 -5.01 25.21
CA VAL A 286 -25.43 -6.10 25.43
C VAL A 286 -26.83 -5.53 25.46
N ARG A 287 -27.72 -6.09 24.65
CA ARG A 287 -29.15 -5.76 24.66
C ARG A 287 -29.98 -6.99 25.01
N PRO A 288 -31.07 -6.81 25.77
CA PRO A 288 -32.08 -7.85 25.88
C PRO A 288 -32.73 -8.07 24.51
N GLN A 289 -33.24 -9.29 24.29
CA GLN A 289 -34.02 -9.66 23.11
C GLN A 289 -35.32 -8.84 23.02
#